data_AF-A0A1U7ZZG1-F1
#
_entry.id   AF-A0A1U7ZZG1-F1
#
_cell.length_a   1.000
_cell.length_b   1.000
_cell.length_c   1.000
_cell.angle_alpha   90.00
_cell.angle_beta   90.00
_cell.angle_gamma   90.00
#
_symmetry.space_group_name_H-M   'P 1'
#
loop_
_entity.id
_entity.type
_entity.pdbx_description
1 polymer ?
#
loop_
_entity_poly.entity_id
_entity_poly.type
_entity_poly.pdbx_seq_one_letter_code
_entity_poly.pdbx_strand_id
1 'polypeptide(L)'
;MQQRTARISTLFSNCNIFEQVVAYLMVTSVVAVVGILYLAYNGDRDVSWSEVCTFYGKFCSRAKVALVLHAYQQYCIATISRMVGVWNADIIQHFTETASGSTTIRSFDQESRFMETNLELINAYQQPNLYHIGAMSWPCFRLDILSLVMFAFALVLLITLPGVTNPRLAVMYGRTLNMLQEDVIFTLSNLENKIVYVERILQYACIPHEPPPIIEANRPDPNWPSCGEVEIQNLQVPLNGIS
;
A
#
# COMPACT_ATOMS: atom_id res chain seq x y z
N MET A 1 3.81 19.48 11.30
CA MET A 1 3.57 18.02 11.27
C MET A 1 3.66 17.40 9.88
N GLN A 2 3.24 18.08 8.80
CA GLN A 2 3.40 17.63 7.39
C GLN A 2 4.77 17.04 7.01
N GLN A 3 5.85 17.58 7.57
CA GLN A 3 7.23 17.16 7.25
C GLN A 3 7.64 15.81 7.87
N ARG A 4 6.94 15.32 8.90
CA ARG A 4 7.15 13.98 9.49
C ARG A 4 6.38 12.91 8.72
N THR A 5 5.20 13.22 8.21
CA THR A 5 4.34 12.30 7.45
C THR A 5 4.93 11.95 6.09
N ALA A 6 5.50 12.93 5.37
CA ALA A 6 6.21 12.69 4.12
C ALA A 6 7.45 11.79 4.31
N ARG A 7 8.16 11.95 5.44
CA ARG A 7 9.36 11.16 5.77
C ARG A 7 9.02 9.69 6.03
N ILE A 8 7.87 9.43 6.64
CA ILE A 8 7.34 8.09 6.94
C ILE A 8 6.89 7.38 5.65
N SER A 9 6.16 8.07 4.75
CA SER A 9 5.75 7.47 3.47
C SER A 9 6.95 7.17 2.56
N THR A 10 8.00 8.02 2.56
CA THR A 10 9.25 7.72 1.85
C THR A 10 10.02 6.55 2.46
N LEU A 11 10.02 6.39 3.79
CA LEU A 11 10.70 5.29 4.47
C LEU A 11 10.05 3.93 4.15
N PHE A 12 8.75 3.89 3.90
CA PHE A 12 8.00 2.66 3.65
C PHE A 12 7.94 2.26 2.17
N SER A 13 7.86 3.22 1.24
CA SER A 13 8.12 2.96 -0.19
C SER A 13 9.51 2.36 -0.42
N ASN A 14 10.51 2.82 0.35
CA ASN A 14 11.86 2.25 0.33
C ASN A 14 11.93 0.80 0.82
N CYS A 15 11.02 0.34 1.68
CA CYS A 15 11.01 -1.02 2.22
C CYS A 15 10.52 -2.04 1.18
N ASN A 16 9.45 -1.72 0.44
CA ASN A 16 8.94 -2.59 -0.63
C ASN A 16 9.92 -2.68 -1.82
N ILE A 17 10.64 -1.58 -2.09
CA ILE A 17 11.73 -1.55 -3.09
C ILE A 17 12.91 -2.41 -2.62
N PHE A 18 13.29 -2.32 -1.35
CA PHE A 18 14.40 -3.07 -0.78
C PHE A 18 14.20 -4.59 -0.90
N GLU A 19 13.02 -5.09 -0.56
CA GLU A 19 12.63 -6.50 -0.67
C GLU A 19 12.72 -7.04 -2.10
N GLN A 20 12.18 -6.29 -3.06
CA GLN A 20 12.20 -6.67 -4.47
C GLN A 20 13.62 -6.61 -5.06
N VAL A 21 14.43 -5.64 -4.62
CA VAL A 21 15.85 -5.53 -4.96
C VAL A 21 16.63 -6.70 -4.38
N VAL A 22 16.36 -7.10 -3.14
CA VAL A 22 16.95 -8.31 -2.52
C VAL A 22 16.54 -9.57 -3.30
N ALA A 23 15.27 -9.71 -3.68
CA ALA A 23 14.79 -10.82 -4.51
C ALA A 23 15.51 -10.87 -5.87
N TYR A 24 15.66 -9.72 -6.52
CA TYR A 24 16.35 -9.60 -7.80
C TYR A 24 17.85 -9.90 -7.67
N LEU A 25 18.49 -9.40 -6.60
CA LEU A 25 19.87 -9.70 -6.26
C LEU A 25 20.06 -11.19 -5.93
N MET A 26 19.09 -11.84 -5.31
CA MET A 26 19.10 -13.28 -5.03
C MET A 26 18.94 -14.12 -6.31
N VAL A 27 18.00 -13.77 -7.20
CA VAL A 27 17.86 -14.44 -8.51
C VAL A 27 19.14 -14.30 -9.33
N THR A 28 19.72 -13.10 -9.36
CA THR A 28 20.91 -12.83 -10.14
C THR A 28 22.19 -13.39 -9.51
N SER A 29 22.26 -13.48 -8.18
CA SER A 29 23.35 -14.18 -7.50
C SER A 29 23.29 -15.68 -7.78
N VAL A 30 22.11 -16.29 -7.85
CA VAL A 30 21.96 -17.71 -8.25
C VAL A 30 22.39 -17.92 -9.70
N VAL A 31 22.00 -17.04 -10.63
CA VAL A 31 22.45 -17.10 -12.03
C VAL A 31 23.96 -16.90 -12.14
N ALA A 32 24.54 -16.00 -11.34
CA ALA A 32 25.98 -15.80 -11.28
C ALA A 32 26.71 -17.01 -10.70
N VAL A 33 26.20 -17.62 -9.63
CA VAL A 33 26.76 -18.84 -9.01
C VAL A 33 26.69 -20.03 -9.97
N VAL A 34 25.57 -20.20 -10.69
CA VAL A 34 25.43 -21.22 -11.75
C VAL A 34 26.39 -20.95 -12.89
N GLY A 35 26.57 -19.69 -13.30
CA GLY A 35 27.55 -19.30 -14.32
C GLY A 35 29.00 -19.57 -13.89
N ILE A 36 29.34 -19.29 -12.63
CA ILE A 36 30.66 -19.56 -12.05
C ILE A 36 30.89 -21.07 -11.91
N LEU A 37 29.89 -21.85 -11.47
CA LEU A 37 29.95 -23.31 -11.41
C LEU A 37 30.09 -23.93 -12.80
N TYR A 38 29.37 -23.40 -13.81
CA TYR A 38 29.48 -23.84 -15.20
C TYR A 38 30.87 -23.58 -15.77
N LEU A 39 31.43 -22.38 -15.52
CA LEU A 39 32.79 -22.03 -15.92
C LEU A 39 33.86 -22.81 -15.16
N ALA A 40 33.63 -23.17 -13.90
CA ALA A 40 34.53 -24.01 -13.11
C ALA A 40 34.48 -25.49 -13.56
N TYR A 41 33.32 -25.97 -14.02
CA TYR A 41 33.14 -27.34 -14.51
C TYR A 41 33.68 -27.54 -15.93
N ASN A 42 33.50 -26.56 -16.81
CA ASN A 42 34.03 -26.58 -18.19
C ASN A 42 35.42 -25.92 -18.31
N GLY A 43 36.01 -25.52 -17.19
CA GLY A 43 37.22 -24.70 -17.13
C GLY A 43 38.50 -25.50 -17.36
N ASP A 44 38.84 -25.75 -18.62
CA ASP A 44 40.23 -25.65 -19.06
C ASP A 44 40.30 -25.08 -20.48
N ARG A 45 41.17 -24.08 -20.64
CA ARG A 45 41.53 -23.26 -21.82
C ARG A 45 40.63 -22.06 -22.14
N ASP A 46 41.15 -20.90 -21.73
CA ASP A 46 40.83 -19.53 -22.17
C ASP A 46 39.60 -18.83 -21.54
N VAL A 47 39.66 -18.58 -20.22
CA VAL A 47 38.77 -17.57 -19.60
C VAL A 47 39.21 -16.17 -20.03
N SER A 48 38.50 -15.59 -20.99
CA SER A 48 38.74 -14.25 -21.48
C SER A 48 38.06 -13.21 -20.56
N TRP A 49 38.84 -12.29 -19.97
CA TRP A 49 38.32 -11.20 -19.12
C TRP A 49 37.21 -10.36 -19.80
N SER A 50 37.14 -10.38 -21.13
CA SER A 50 36.05 -9.81 -21.94
C SER A 50 34.67 -10.43 -21.69
N GLU A 51 34.58 -11.73 -21.43
CA GLU A 51 33.29 -12.40 -21.15
C GLU A 51 32.75 -11.99 -19.78
N VAL A 52 33.64 -11.82 -18.79
CA VAL A 52 33.29 -11.32 -17.46
C VAL A 52 32.83 -9.86 -17.53
N CYS A 53 33.57 -8.99 -18.23
CA CYS A 53 33.18 -7.58 -18.40
C CYS A 53 31.85 -7.40 -19.16
N THR A 54 31.60 -8.20 -20.20
CA THR A 54 30.32 -8.16 -20.93
C THR A 54 29.17 -8.73 -20.10
N PHE A 55 29.43 -9.71 -19.23
CA PHE A 55 28.45 -10.21 -18.26
C PHE A 55 28.03 -9.13 -17.26
N TYR A 56 28.98 -8.42 -16.63
CA TYR A 56 28.70 -7.32 -15.69
C TYR A 56 27.99 -6.13 -16.37
N GLY A 57 28.36 -5.80 -17.61
CA GLY A 57 27.67 -4.76 -18.39
C GLY A 57 26.22 -5.11 -18.70
N LYS A 58 25.95 -6.35 -19.15
CA LYS A 58 24.59 -6.86 -19.37
C LYS A 58 23.79 -6.93 -18.06
N PHE A 59 24.43 -7.33 -16.96
CA PHE A 59 23.83 -7.33 -15.63
C PHE A 59 23.37 -5.92 -15.23
N CYS A 60 24.23 -4.91 -15.37
CA CYS A 60 23.90 -3.53 -15.01
C CYS A 60 22.75 -2.97 -15.87
N SER A 61 22.71 -3.30 -17.16
CA SER A 61 21.59 -2.93 -18.04
C SER A 61 20.28 -3.62 -17.64
N ARG A 62 20.32 -4.92 -17.32
CA ARG A 62 19.13 -5.67 -16.88
C ARG A 62 18.61 -5.20 -15.53
N ALA A 63 19.51 -4.83 -14.62
CA ALA A 63 19.16 -4.27 -13.31
C ALA A 63 18.42 -2.93 -13.46
N LYS A 64 18.90 -2.03 -14.34
CA LYS A 64 18.21 -0.77 -14.65
C LYS A 64 16.81 -0.99 -15.21
N VAL A 65 16.66 -1.90 -16.18
CA VAL A 65 15.36 -2.22 -16.77
C VAL A 65 14.41 -2.82 -15.72
N ALA A 66 14.91 -3.71 -14.85
CA ALA A 66 14.13 -4.27 -13.75
C ALA A 66 13.65 -3.19 -12.78
N LEU A 67 14.54 -2.27 -12.36
CA LEU A 67 14.18 -1.16 -11.47
C LEU A 67 13.09 -0.27 -12.08
N VAL A 68 13.16 0.03 -13.38
CA VAL A 68 12.13 0.82 -14.08
C VAL A 68 10.79 0.09 -14.12
N LEU A 69 10.78 -1.20 -14.46
CA LEU A 69 9.57 -2.03 -14.47
C LEU A 69 8.96 -2.15 -13.07
N HIS A 70 9.78 -2.22 -12.02
CA HIS A 70 9.32 -2.26 -10.64
C HIS A 70 8.75 -0.93 -10.17
N ALA A 71 9.39 0.19 -10.50
CA ALA A 71 8.84 1.51 -10.21
C ALA A 71 7.47 1.71 -10.89
N TYR A 72 7.34 1.24 -12.13
CA TYR A 72 6.08 1.24 -12.85
C TYR A 72 5.02 0.36 -12.18
N GLN A 73 5.37 -0.87 -11.78
CA GLN A 73 4.45 -1.78 -11.07
C GLN A 73 3.95 -1.18 -9.75
N GLN A 74 4.83 -0.56 -8.95
CA GLN A 74 4.46 0.08 -7.69
C GLN A 74 3.51 1.27 -7.92
N TYR A 75 3.77 2.07 -8.94
CA TYR A 75 2.87 3.14 -9.35
C TYR A 75 1.48 2.62 -9.73
N CYS A 76 1.41 1.51 -10.47
CA CYS A 76 0.14 0.86 -10.80
C CYS A 76 -0.61 0.37 -9.56
N ILE A 77 0.08 -0.30 -8.63
CA ILE A 77 -0.53 -0.80 -7.38
C ILE A 77 -1.10 0.35 -6.55
N ALA A 78 -0.35 1.43 -6.37
CA ALA A 78 -0.80 2.61 -5.64
C ALA A 78 -2.04 3.26 -6.29
N THR A 79 -2.06 3.32 -7.63
CA THR A 79 -3.20 3.86 -8.39
C THR A 79 -4.45 2.99 -8.20
N ILE A 80 -4.32 1.66 -8.26
CA ILE A 80 -5.42 0.72 -8.04
C ILE A 80 -5.93 0.82 -6.59
N SER A 81 -5.03 0.88 -5.62
CA SER A 81 -5.38 1.03 -4.19
C SER A 81 -6.21 2.28 -3.94
N ARG A 82 -5.85 3.40 -4.58
CA ARG A 82 -6.63 4.64 -4.52
C ARG A 82 -8.05 4.48 -5.08
N MET A 83 -8.21 3.78 -6.20
CA MET A 83 -9.52 3.51 -6.80
C MET A 83 -10.39 2.64 -5.89
N VAL A 84 -9.81 1.57 -5.32
CA VAL A 84 -10.48 0.71 -4.32
C VAL A 84 -10.94 1.53 -3.11
N GLY A 85 -10.11 2.47 -2.64
CA GLY A 85 -10.48 3.38 -1.56
C GLY A 85 -11.66 4.30 -1.87
N VAL A 86 -11.78 4.80 -3.11
CA VAL A 86 -12.93 5.62 -3.54
C VAL A 86 -14.20 4.78 -3.57
N TRP A 87 -14.19 3.62 -4.21
CA TRP A 87 -15.39 2.77 -4.32
C TRP A 87 -15.85 2.21 -2.96
N ASN A 88 -14.92 1.93 -2.05
CA ASN A 88 -15.26 1.55 -0.68
C ASN A 88 -15.95 2.70 0.09
N ALA A 89 -15.54 3.95 -0.15
CA ALA A 89 -16.18 5.11 0.47
C ALA A 89 -17.63 5.27 -0.02
N ASP A 90 -17.86 5.10 -1.33
CA ASP A 90 -19.20 5.16 -1.92
C ASP A 90 -20.16 4.11 -1.34
N ILE A 91 -19.67 2.88 -1.09
CA ILE A 91 -20.44 1.82 -0.42
C ILE A 91 -20.82 2.23 1.01
N ILE A 92 -19.86 2.73 1.79
CA ILE A 92 -20.09 3.15 3.18
C ILE A 92 -21.09 4.31 3.22
N GLN A 93 -21.00 5.24 2.28
CA GLN A 93 -21.93 6.36 2.15
C GLN A 93 -23.35 5.86 1.85
N HIS A 94 -23.53 5.01 0.83
CA HIS A 94 -24.85 4.45 0.48
C HIS A 94 -25.45 3.66 1.66
N PHE A 95 -24.63 2.90 2.39
CA PHE A 95 -25.06 2.18 3.58
C PHE A 95 -25.51 3.13 4.70
N THR A 96 -24.77 4.21 4.93
CA THR A 96 -25.09 5.21 5.96
C THR A 96 -26.39 5.93 5.62
N GLU A 97 -26.60 6.31 4.36
CA GLU A 97 -27.85 6.92 3.88
C GLU A 97 -29.04 5.96 4.04
N THR A 98 -28.86 4.69 3.67
CA THR A 98 -29.88 3.65 3.82
C THR A 98 -30.23 3.41 5.29
N ALA A 99 -29.24 3.43 6.18
CA ALA A 99 -29.44 3.26 7.62
C ALA A 99 -30.22 4.44 8.23
N SER A 100 -29.86 5.67 7.88
CA SER A 100 -30.56 6.87 8.33
C SER A 100 -31.98 6.99 7.74
N GLY A 101 -32.18 6.54 6.49
CA GLY A 101 -33.46 6.57 5.79
C GLY A 101 -34.32 5.30 5.89
N SER A 102 -33.94 4.33 6.74
CA SER A 102 -34.53 2.98 6.73
C SER A 102 -36.05 2.97 6.93
N THR A 103 -36.57 3.82 7.82
CA THR A 103 -38.02 3.94 8.08
C THR A 103 -38.77 4.48 6.86
N THR A 104 -38.20 5.48 6.18
CA THR A 104 -38.75 6.06 4.95
C THR A 104 -38.76 5.03 3.83
N ILE A 105 -37.66 4.31 3.62
CA ILE A 105 -37.53 3.29 2.57
C ILE A 105 -38.60 2.19 2.74
N ARG A 106 -38.80 1.73 3.99
CA ARG A 106 -39.84 0.76 4.35
C ARG A 106 -41.25 1.29 4.12
N SER A 107 -41.50 2.55 4.49
CA SER A 107 -42.83 3.15 4.33
C SER A 107 -43.26 3.30 2.87
N PHE A 108 -42.29 3.42 1.94
CA PHE A 108 -42.53 3.53 0.50
C PHE A 108 -42.32 2.21 -0.26
N ASP A 109 -42.06 1.10 0.44
CA ASP A 109 -41.82 -0.24 -0.13
C ASP A 109 -40.72 -0.23 -1.23
N GLN A 110 -39.65 0.54 -1.03
CA GLN A 110 -38.54 0.71 -1.98
C GLN A 110 -37.30 -0.12 -1.63
N GLU A 111 -37.43 -1.15 -0.80
CA GLU A 111 -36.30 -1.95 -0.32
C GLU A 111 -35.53 -2.66 -1.46
N SER A 112 -36.25 -3.19 -2.45
CA SER A 112 -35.68 -3.89 -3.59
C SER A 112 -34.75 -3.01 -4.42
N ARG A 113 -35.14 -1.76 -4.67
CA ARG A 113 -34.35 -0.77 -5.42
C ARG A 113 -33.02 -0.45 -4.72
N PHE A 114 -33.06 -0.23 -3.42
CA PHE A 114 -31.86 0.02 -2.62
C PHE A 114 -30.97 -1.22 -2.53
N MET A 115 -31.55 -2.42 -2.47
CA MET A 115 -30.80 -3.69 -2.49
C MET A 115 -30.07 -3.88 -3.83
N GLU A 116 -30.75 -3.67 -4.96
CA GLU A 116 -30.14 -3.76 -6.29
C GLU A 116 -28.97 -2.79 -6.45
N THR A 117 -29.18 -1.53 -6.08
CA THR A 117 -28.13 -0.49 -6.09
C THR A 117 -26.94 -0.89 -5.23
N ASN A 118 -27.17 -1.44 -4.03
CA ASN A 118 -26.11 -1.91 -3.15
C ASN A 118 -25.32 -3.08 -3.75
N LEU A 119 -26.00 -4.03 -4.41
CA LEU A 119 -25.35 -5.16 -5.08
C LEU A 119 -24.49 -4.69 -6.26
N GLU A 120 -24.96 -3.73 -7.05
CA GLU A 120 -24.18 -3.13 -8.13
C GLU A 120 -22.90 -2.45 -7.62
N LEU A 121 -23.01 -1.66 -6.54
CA LEU A 121 -21.86 -1.00 -5.91
C LEU A 121 -20.84 -2.01 -5.38
N ILE A 122 -21.30 -3.08 -4.71
CA ILE A 122 -20.42 -4.14 -4.21
C ILE A 122 -19.74 -4.87 -5.37
N ASN A 123 -20.49 -5.22 -6.42
CA ASN A 123 -19.94 -5.92 -7.57
C ASN A 123 -18.89 -5.07 -8.31
N ALA A 124 -19.16 -3.76 -8.46
CA ALA A 124 -18.18 -2.82 -8.97
C ALA A 124 -16.91 -2.82 -8.09
N TYR A 125 -17.04 -2.68 -6.75
CA TYR A 125 -15.92 -2.75 -5.81
C TYR A 125 -15.08 -4.03 -5.88
N GLN A 126 -15.72 -5.18 -6.07
CA GLN A 126 -15.03 -6.48 -6.06
C GLN A 126 -13.97 -6.59 -7.16
N GLN A 127 -14.23 -6.07 -8.35
CA GLN A 127 -13.32 -6.20 -9.50
C GLN A 127 -11.92 -5.59 -9.26
N PRO A 128 -11.75 -4.29 -8.95
CA PRO A 128 -10.44 -3.70 -8.68
C PRO A 128 -9.84 -4.20 -7.37
N ASN A 129 -10.67 -4.58 -6.39
CA ASN A 129 -10.17 -5.14 -5.14
C ASN A 129 -9.48 -6.49 -5.38
N LEU A 130 -10.02 -7.34 -6.26
CA LEU A 130 -9.36 -8.58 -6.67
C LEU A 130 -8.03 -8.32 -7.37
N TYR A 131 -7.98 -7.33 -8.28
CA TYR A 131 -6.72 -6.95 -8.94
C TYR A 131 -5.70 -6.38 -7.95
N HIS A 132 -6.14 -5.59 -6.96
CA HIS A 132 -5.30 -5.05 -5.91
C HIS A 132 -4.69 -6.17 -5.05
N ILE A 133 -5.52 -7.10 -4.56
CA ILE A 133 -5.07 -8.24 -3.76
C ILE A 133 -4.09 -9.09 -4.58
N GLY A 134 -4.44 -9.44 -5.82
CA GLY A 134 -3.57 -10.22 -6.71
C GLY A 134 -2.23 -9.53 -6.98
N ALA A 135 -2.23 -8.23 -7.24
CA ALA A 135 -1.01 -7.47 -7.50
C ALA A 135 -0.12 -7.33 -6.25
N MET A 136 -0.72 -7.27 -5.06
CA MET A 136 -0.02 -7.22 -3.78
C MET A 136 0.55 -8.57 -3.36
N SER A 137 -0.13 -9.68 -3.66
CA SER A 137 0.35 -11.05 -3.36
C SER A 137 1.35 -11.62 -4.39
N TRP A 138 1.41 -11.05 -5.60
CA TRP A 138 2.29 -11.55 -6.66
C TRP A 138 3.79 -11.53 -6.32
N PRO A 139 4.35 -10.48 -5.70
CA PRO A 139 5.73 -10.47 -5.22
C PRO A 139 6.02 -11.61 -4.22
N CYS A 140 5.11 -11.83 -3.28
CA CYS A 140 5.20 -12.87 -2.26
C CYS A 140 5.29 -14.26 -2.88
N PHE A 141 4.37 -14.57 -3.80
CA PHE A 141 4.35 -15.84 -4.52
C PHE A 141 5.68 -16.11 -5.26
N ARG A 142 6.31 -15.07 -5.83
CA ARG A 142 7.62 -15.22 -6.48
C ARG A 142 8.74 -15.49 -5.49
N LEU A 143 8.73 -14.82 -4.32
CA LEU A 143 9.70 -15.06 -3.25
C LEU A 143 9.60 -16.48 -2.69
N ASP A 144 8.37 -16.97 -2.53
CA ASP A 144 8.13 -18.35 -2.09
C ASP A 144 8.69 -19.38 -3.06
N ILE A 145 8.45 -19.21 -4.37
CA ILE A 145 9.03 -20.08 -5.40
C ILE A 145 10.56 -20.03 -5.35
N LEU A 146 11.14 -18.83 -5.21
CA LEU A 146 12.59 -18.67 -5.11
C LEU A 146 13.15 -19.40 -3.88
N SER A 147 12.49 -19.24 -2.74
CA SER A 147 12.88 -19.92 -1.50
C SER A 147 12.80 -21.43 -1.64
N LEU A 148 11.80 -21.96 -2.35
CA LEU A 148 11.65 -23.39 -2.58
C LEU A 148 12.77 -23.93 -3.48
N VAL A 149 13.13 -23.20 -4.54
CA VAL A 149 14.23 -23.56 -5.44
C VAL A 149 15.57 -23.54 -4.69
N MET A 150 15.82 -22.51 -3.88
CA MET A 150 17.02 -22.41 -3.05
C MET A 150 17.10 -23.54 -2.02
N PHE A 151 15.98 -23.90 -1.42
CA PHE A 151 15.89 -25.04 -0.51
C PHE A 151 16.19 -26.37 -1.21
N ALA A 152 15.61 -26.59 -2.40
CA ALA A 152 15.88 -27.78 -3.19
C ALA A 152 17.37 -27.88 -3.59
N PHE A 153 17.96 -26.77 -4.05
CA PHE A 153 19.38 -26.71 -4.38
C PHE A 153 20.28 -27.00 -3.17
N ALA A 154 19.97 -26.41 -2.00
CA ALA A 154 20.72 -26.67 -0.78
C ALA A 154 20.62 -28.14 -0.31
N LEU A 155 19.47 -28.79 -0.50
CA LEU A 155 19.32 -30.22 -0.21
C LEU A 155 20.17 -31.09 -1.14
N VAL A 156 20.23 -30.77 -2.43
CA VAL A 156 21.09 -31.48 -3.39
C VAL A 156 22.57 -31.31 -3.03
N LEU A 157 22.99 -30.09 -2.65
CA LEU A 157 24.35 -29.84 -2.18
C LEU A 157 24.68 -30.59 -0.88
N LEU A 158 23.71 -30.71 0.04
CA LEU A 158 23.88 -31.46 1.28
C LEU A 158 24.10 -32.96 1.03
N ILE A 159 23.41 -33.55 0.06
CA ILE A 159 23.58 -34.96 -0.29
C ILE A 159 24.92 -35.20 -1.00
N THR A 160 25.39 -34.22 -1.78
CA THR A 160 26.60 -34.36 -2.63
C THR A 160 27.91 -34.00 -1.93
N LEU A 161 27.90 -33.18 -0.87
CA LEU A 161 29.10 -32.75 -0.15
C LEU A 161 29.15 -33.28 1.30
N PRO A 162 29.89 -34.36 1.57
CA PRO A 162 30.06 -34.87 2.93
C PRO A 162 31.06 -33.98 3.70
N GLY A 163 30.56 -33.15 4.62
CA GLY A 163 31.42 -32.36 5.51
C GLY A 163 30.88 -31.00 5.98
N VAL A 164 29.71 -30.58 5.50
CA VAL A 164 29.15 -29.27 5.87
C VAL A 164 28.33 -29.35 7.16
N THR A 165 28.74 -28.62 8.19
CA THR A 165 28.02 -28.52 9.48
C THR A 165 26.70 -27.77 9.30
N ASN A 166 25.59 -28.52 9.35
CA ASN A 166 24.21 -28.05 9.51
C ASN A 166 23.68 -26.95 8.53
N PRO A 167 23.92 -27.01 7.21
CA PRO A 167 23.37 -26.04 6.25
C PRO A 167 21.83 -26.01 6.24
N ARG A 168 21.18 -27.11 6.62
CA ARG A 168 19.71 -27.19 6.75
C ARG A 168 19.13 -26.16 7.72
N LEU A 169 19.83 -25.89 8.82
CA LEU A 169 19.40 -24.91 9.83
C LEU A 169 19.49 -23.48 9.25
N ALA A 170 20.58 -23.14 8.58
CA ALA A 170 20.76 -21.83 7.96
C ALA A 170 19.67 -21.52 6.91
N VAL A 171 19.31 -22.50 6.08
CA VAL A 171 18.25 -22.33 5.08
C VAL A 171 16.87 -22.22 5.74
N MET A 172 16.60 -23.01 6.79
CA MET A 172 15.33 -22.93 7.51
C MET A 172 15.16 -21.57 8.19
N TYR A 173 16.21 -21.04 8.85
CA TYR A 173 16.21 -19.69 9.41
C TYR A 173 16.06 -18.61 8.35
N GLY A 174 16.76 -18.73 7.20
CA GLY A 174 16.63 -17.79 6.09
C GLY A 174 15.20 -17.75 5.52
N ARG A 175 14.55 -18.91 5.39
CA ARG A 175 13.14 -18.98 4.96
C ARG A 175 12.19 -18.35 5.97
N THR A 176 12.36 -18.63 7.25
CA THR A 176 11.54 -18.02 8.31
C THR A 176 11.71 -16.51 8.35
N LEU A 177 12.93 -15.99 8.15
CA LEU A 177 13.17 -14.55 8.05
C LEU A 177 12.45 -13.92 6.85
N ASN A 178 12.48 -14.55 5.68
CA ASN A 178 11.74 -14.07 4.50
C ASN A 178 10.22 -14.03 4.74
N MET A 179 9.64 -15.05 5.38
CA MET A 179 8.21 -15.06 5.73
C MET A 179 7.84 -13.93 6.70
N LEU A 180 8.69 -13.70 7.72
CA LEU A 180 8.48 -12.58 8.65
C LEU A 180 8.62 -11.22 7.94
N GLN A 181 9.54 -11.11 6.98
CA GLN A 181 9.69 -9.92 6.15
C GLN A 181 8.41 -9.62 5.37
N GLU A 182 7.84 -10.65 4.72
CA GLU A 182 6.59 -10.54 3.98
C GLU A 182 5.42 -10.05 4.85
N ASP A 183 5.23 -10.63 6.03
CA ASP A 183 4.19 -10.22 6.98
C ASP A 183 4.36 -8.77 7.43
N VAL A 184 5.61 -8.34 7.63
CA VAL A 184 5.95 -6.95 7.97
C VAL A 184 5.58 -6.03 6.80
N ILE A 185 5.92 -6.37 5.55
CA ILE A 185 5.56 -5.56 4.37
C ILE A 185 4.03 -5.42 4.25
N PHE A 186 3.31 -6.54 4.38
CA PHE A 186 1.85 -6.54 4.25
C PHE A 186 1.21 -5.64 5.32
N THR A 187 1.71 -5.76 6.56
CA THR A 187 1.27 -4.93 7.68
C THR A 187 1.58 -3.44 7.46
N LEU A 188 2.78 -3.13 6.96
CA LEU A 188 3.21 -1.78 6.62
C LEU A 188 2.35 -1.16 5.51
N SER A 189 2.10 -1.89 4.44
CA SER A 189 1.28 -1.42 3.31
C SER A 189 -0.17 -1.16 3.71
N ASN A 190 -0.70 -1.98 4.63
CA ASN A 190 -2.01 -1.72 5.25
C ASN A 190 -1.99 -0.48 6.15
N LEU A 191 -0.89 -0.23 6.85
CA LEU A 191 -0.72 0.98 7.66
C LEU A 191 -0.63 2.24 6.79
N GLU A 192 0.06 2.18 5.64
CA GLU A 192 0.10 3.27 4.65
C GLU A 192 -1.31 3.63 4.17
N ASN A 193 -2.15 2.64 3.87
CA ASN A 193 -3.54 2.90 3.49
C ASN A 193 -4.34 3.56 4.63
N LYS A 194 -4.05 3.21 5.89
CA LYS A 194 -4.75 3.75 7.05
C LYS A 194 -4.29 5.17 7.43
N ILE A 195 -3.03 5.53 7.20
CA ILE A 195 -2.51 6.85 7.60
C ILE A 195 -3.13 8.00 6.80
N VAL A 196 -3.61 7.74 5.58
CA VAL A 196 -4.33 8.72 4.75
C VAL A 196 -5.60 9.22 5.44
N TYR A 197 -6.30 8.36 6.17
CA TYR A 197 -7.49 8.76 6.94
C TYR A 197 -7.11 9.66 8.11
N VAL A 198 -6.02 9.35 8.81
CA VAL A 198 -5.49 10.19 9.90
C VAL A 198 -5.08 11.56 9.39
N GLU A 199 -4.45 11.61 8.21
CA GLU A 199 -4.11 12.89 7.56
C GLU A 199 -5.35 13.74 7.29
N ARG A 200 -6.43 13.14 6.79
CA ARG A 200 -7.71 13.85 6.58
C ARG A 200 -8.30 14.37 7.89
N ILE A 201 -8.30 13.57 8.95
CA ILE A 201 -8.81 14.00 10.28
C ILE A 201 -8.00 15.20 10.79
N LEU A 202 -6.68 15.17 10.63
CA LEU A 202 -5.82 16.30 11.01
C LEU A 202 -6.09 17.54 10.18
N GLN A 203 -6.35 17.40 8.87
CA GLN A 203 -6.77 18.52 8.02
C GLN A 203 -8.07 19.15 8.52
N TYR A 204 -9.06 18.33 8.92
CA TYR A 204 -10.31 18.84 9.51
C TYR A 204 -10.09 19.51 10.87
N ALA A 205 -9.18 18.99 11.70
CA ALA A 205 -8.84 19.58 12.99
C ALA A 205 -8.13 20.94 12.88
N CYS A 206 -7.51 21.23 11.72
CA CYS A 206 -6.82 22.49 11.46
C CYS A 206 -7.71 23.56 10.79
N ILE A 207 -8.99 23.27 10.54
CA ILE A 207 -9.94 24.28 10.03
C ILE A 207 -10.07 25.41 11.05
N PRO A 208 -10.08 26.69 10.63
CA PRO A 208 -10.28 27.81 11.54
C PRO A 208 -11.59 27.62 12.30
N HIS A 209 -11.48 27.59 13.63
CA HIS A 209 -12.63 27.41 14.52
C HIS A 209 -13.56 28.62 14.42
N GLU A 210 -14.86 28.37 14.44
CA GLU A 210 -15.87 29.43 14.56
C GLU A 210 -15.61 30.27 15.83
N PRO A 211 -15.95 31.57 15.88
CA PRO A 211 -15.82 32.33 17.11
C PRO A 211 -16.48 31.61 18.30
N PRO A 212 -15.91 31.69 19.51
CA PRO A 212 -16.47 31.00 20.67
C PRO A 212 -17.92 31.44 20.90
N PRO A 213 -18.84 30.49 21.18
CA PRO A 213 -20.27 30.76 21.26
C PRO A 213 -20.63 31.72 22.41
N ILE A 214 -19.75 31.86 23.40
CA ILE A 214 -19.92 32.76 24.54
C ILE A 214 -18.66 33.62 24.64
N ILE A 215 -18.85 34.93 24.51
CA ILE A 215 -17.81 35.93 24.74
C ILE A 215 -18.10 36.51 26.13
N GLU A 216 -17.36 36.07 27.16
CA GLU A 216 -17.57 36.53 28.55
C GLU A 216 -17.46 38.05 28.70
N ALA A 217 -16.69 38.71 27.83
CA ALA A 217 -16.55 40.16 27.79
C ALA A 217 -17.82 40.91 27.29
N ASN A 218 -18.74 40.23 26.59
CA ASN A 218 -19.92 40.85 25.98
C ASN A 218 -21.16 39.96 26.16
N ARG A 219 -21.36 39.45 27.38
CA ARG A 219 -22.50 38.60 27.72
C ARG A 219 -23.75 39.48 27.96
N PRO A 220 -24.87 39.21 27.29
CA PRO A 220 -26.13 39.89 27.59
C PRO A 220 -26.58 39.61 29.03
N ASP A 221 -27.35 40.53 29.60
CA ASP A 221 -27.98 40.35 30.91
C ASP A 221 -28.84 39.06 30.92
N PRO A 222 -28.91 38.30 32.02
CA PRO A 222 -29.80 37.13 32.13
C PRO A 222 -31.27 37.40 31.77
N ASN A 223 -31.73 38.65 31.83
CA ASN A 223 -33.08 39.05 31.40
C ASN A 223 -33.19 39.43 29.91
N TRP A 224 -32.12 39.26 29.13
CA TRP A 224 -32.10 39.49 27.69
C TRP A 224 -32.58 38.26 26.91
N PRO A 225 -33.37 38.42 25.83
CA PRO A 225 -33.96 39.67 25.35
C PRO A 225 -35.26 40.01 26.09
N SER A 226 -35.32 41.17 26.75
CA SER A 226 -36.46 41.55 27.62
C SER A 226 -37.71 41.94 26.83
N CYS A 227 -37.55 42.39 25.58
CA CYS A 227 -38.65 42.81 24.72
C CYS A 227 -38.74 42.04 23.39
N GLY A 228 -37.84 41.08 23.14
CA GLY A 228 -37.87 40.23 21.93
C GLY A 228 -37.84 40.96 20.58
N GLU A 229 -37.59 42.26 20.56
CA GLU A 229 -37.57 43.08 19.34
C GLU A 229 -36.26 42.85 18.58
N VAL A 230 -36.38 42.44 17.32
CA VAL A 230 -35.24 42.17 16.44
C VAL A 230 -35.30 43.13 15.27
N GLU A 231 -34.39 44.09 15.23
CA GLU A 231 -34.24 45.03 14.12
C GLU A 231 -33.08 44.57 13.23
N ILE A 232 -33.39 44.14 12.01
CA ILE A 232 -32.39 43.68 11.04
C ILE A 232 -32.05 44.87 10.12
N GLN A 233 -30.88 45.47 10.31
CA GLN A 233 -30.42 46.60 9.50
C GLN A 233 -29.41 46.14 8.45
N ASN A 234 -29.77 46.27 7.16
CA ASN A 234 -28.88 46.02 6.00
C ASN A 234 -28.09 44.70 6.06
N LEU A 235 -28.69 43.63 6.59
CA LEU A 235 -28.03 42.33 6.70
C LEU A 235 -27.82 41.72 5.31
N GLN A 236 -26.57 41.63 4.89
CA GLN A 236 -26.17 40.92 3.68
C GLN A 236 -25.40 39.67 4.11
N VAL A 237 -25.95 38.49 3.81
CA VAL A 237 -25.29 37.21 4.04
C VAL A 237 -24.71 36.74 2.72
N PRO A 238 -23.39 36.89 2.48
CA PRO A 238 -22.77 36.31 1.32
C PRO A 238 -22.77 34.78 1.45
N LEU A 239 -23.38 34.10 0.48
CA LEU A 239 -23.17 32.67 0.27
C LEU A 239 -21.77 32.50 -0.31
N ASN A 240 -20.84 32.01 0.51
CA ASN A 240 -19.40 32.01 0.23
C ASN A 240 -19.04 31.50 -1.17
N GLY A 241 -18.32 32.34 -1.94
CA GLY A 241 -17.47 31.90 -3.04
C GLY A 241 -17.27 32.86 -4.22
N ILE A 242 -18.05 33.93 -4.37
CA ILE A 242 -17.92 34.85 -5.52
C ILE A 242 -17.79 36.28 -5.00
N SER A 243 -16.56 36.79 -5.03
CA SER A 243 -16.24 38.22 -5.09
C SER A 243 -15.63 38.50 -6.45
#